data_AF-A0A6G6SFY7-F1
#
_entry.id   AF-A0A6G6SFY7-F1
#
_cell.length_a   1.000
_cell.length_b   1.000
_cell.length_c   1.000
_cell.angle_alpha   90.00
_cell.angle_beta   90.00
_cell.angle_gamma   90.00
#
_symmetry.space_group_name_H-M   'P 1'
#
loop_
_entity.id
_entity.type
_entity.pdbx_description
1 polymer ?
#
loop_
_entity_poly.entity_id
_entity_poly.type
_entity_poly.pdbx_seq_one_letter_code
_entity_poly.pdbx_strand_id
1 'polypeptide(L)'
;MIYTTGTVNTVSGSAIVRGTGTRFKNNNPAINIGMTILIKSGNTNIPYMIKSVNSDTELVLAQPALATATNTTFSIHVTEPDNNSDAARTMVAINAYTQYFLDSMNTWMSQTGQTKIEMPNGEIVTLDSIKKMQGDIANKFDKTGGEITGDTAIKGLLQSTTGRVRSTNDGATINLECDASGPRITSLYPNSSWSIHKLPTSSGTLMQLGDCGIGDNNVVINYLPDINSVDYKNGTISFFNTNTKGNLPFSYGYIHAFNARVGTGIVQVAYEISTGRKINIAVRDNLNNAWGKWVKFYNTDNTTVDPQGFIKKASPIVNINHDGTFTTNDESEGATVTRIAKGEYLIEGVLGFNSDAGWGGVDGGIEIPLDINKQPLIWVNSEVNKDGSILVKTYHRTHPNAPDFARNDINGYSDGDPIDIPDGRFISVRVQMPEQSIYNVRMREMEEAQKAEEERRQKEEEMKKQFGLGENDVLL
;
A
#
# COMPACT_ATOMS: atom_id res chain seq x y z
N MET A 1 33.45 40.54 -70.93
CA MET A 1 34.30 39.82 -69.94
C MET A 1 35.64 39.45 -70.60
N ILE A 2 36.77 39.55 -69.87
CA ILE A 2 38.12 39.27 -70.39
C ILE A 2 38.71 38.07 -69.65
N TYR A 3 39.24 37.10 -70.37
CA TYR A 3 39.99 35.98 -69.81
C TYR A 3 41.50 36.24 -69.84
N THR A 4 42.15 36.21 -68.68
CA THR A 4 43.58 36.53 -68.50
C THR A 4 44.33 35.52 -67.60
N THR A 5 43.67 34.41 -67.22
CA THR A 5 44.24 33.44 -66.28
C THR A 5 45.33 32.60 -66.94
N GLY A 6 46.53 32.61 -66.36
CA GLY A 6 47.69 31.84 -66.82
C GLY A 6 48.67 32.66 -67.67
N THR A 7 49.65 31.98 -68.26
CA THR A 7 50.60 32.57 -69.21
C THR A 7 50.61 31.76 -70.50
N VAL A 8 51.08 32.35 -71.59
CA VAL A 8 51.20 31.68 -72.88
C VAL A 8 52.61 31.72 -73.43
N ASN A 9 52.92 30.72 -74.24
CA ASN A 9 54.13 30.58 -75.02
C ASN A 9 53.77 30.52 -76.50
N THR A 10 54.48 31.30 -77.31
CA THR A 10 54.38 31.32 -78.77
C THR A 10 55.77 31.25 -79.39
N VAL A 11 55.86 30.63 -80.56
CA VAL A 11 57.09 30.56 -81.35
C VAL A 11 56.83 31.25 -82.68
N SER A 12 57.70 32.19 -83.07
CA SER A 12 57.57 32.89 -84.35
C SER A 12 57.46 31.89 -85.51
N GLY A 13 56.48 32.08 -86.38
CA GLY A 13 56.17 31.17 -87.49
C GLY A 13 55.32 29.94 -87.13
N SER A 14 54.96 29.74 -85.86
CA SER A 14 54.03 28.68 -85.43
C SER A 14 52.63 29.25 -85.13
N ALA A 15 51.59 28.51 -85.48
CA ALA A 15 50.21 28.84 -85.10
C ALA A 15 49.81 28.31 -83.72
N ILE A 16 50.65 27.51 -83.07
CA ILE A 16 50.34 26.87 -81.78
C ILE A 16 50.67 27.82 -80.63
N VAL A 17 49.71 28.01 -79.73
CA VAL A 17 49.89 28.71 -78.46
C VAL A 17 49.79 27.70 -77.33
N ARG A 18 50.84 27.63 -76.50
CA ARG A 18 50.89 26.76 -75.33
C ARG A 18 50.65 27.57 -74.07
N GLY A 19 49.56 27.28 -73.37
CA GLY A 19 49.20 27.87 -72.10
C GLY A 19 49.76 27.10 -70.90
N THR A 20 50.17 27.84 -69.87
CA THR A 20 50.53 27.31 -68.55
C THR A 20 49.54 27.89 -67.53
N GLY A 21 48.87 27.02 -66.78
CA GLY A 21 47.84 27.44 -65.82
C GLY A 21 46.56 27.99 -66.46
N THR A 22 46.37 27.74 -67.76
CA THR A 22 45.18 28.14 -68.53
C THR A 22 44.08 27.07 -68.45
N ARG A 23 42.85 27.44 -68.80
CA ARG A 23 41.67 26.59 -68.92
C ARG A 23 40.94 26.89 -70.23
N PHE A 24 41.65 26.88 -71.36
CA PHE A 24 41.09 27.36 -72.63
C PHE A 24 39.81 26.63 -73.05
N LYS A 25 39.69 25.32 -72.79
CA LYS A 25 38.56 24.50 -73.24
C LYS A 25 37.41 24.48 -72.24
N ASN A 26 37.73 24.40 -70.94
CA ASN A 26 36.77 24.33 -69.84
C ASN A 26 36.54 25.69 -69.16
N ASN A 27 36.82 26.80 -69.85
CA ASN A 27 36.49 28.14 -69.34
C ASN A 27 34.97 28.38 -69.36
N ASN A 28 34.46 29.12 -68.39
CA ASN A 28 33.09 29.62 -68.40
C ASN A 28 33.10 31.16 -68.20
N PRO A 29 32.78 31.98 -69.23
CA PRO A 29 32.28 31.63 -70.56
C PRO A 29 33.30 30.92 -71.47
N ALA A 30 32.85 29.96 -72.29
CA ALA A 30 33.72 29.21 -73.20
C ALA A 30 34.46 30.09 -74.21
N ILE A 31 35.75 29.85 -74.39
CA ILE A 31 36.59 30.45 -75.44
C ILE A 31 36.32 29.69 -76.74
N ASN A 32 35.87 30.40 -77.77
CA ASN A 32 35.48 29.81 -79.05
C ASN A 32 36.35 30.28 -80.21
N ILE A 33 36.23 29.56 -81.32
CA ILE A 33 36.79 29.91 -82.63
C ILE A 33 36.30 31.32 -83.04
N GLY A 34 37.19 32.11 -83.61
CA GLY A 34 36.92 33.48 -84.07
C GLY A 34 37.16 34.56 -83.02
N MET A 35 37.34 34.20 -81.74
CA MET A 35 37.67 35.18 -80.70
C MET A 35 39.08 35.75 -80.88
N THR A 36 39.26 37.01 -80.50
CA THR A 36 40.57 37.68 -80.54
C THR A 36 41.34 37.43 -79.24
N ILE A 37 42.57 36.95 -79.37
CA ILE A 37 43.57 36.86 -78.31
C ILE A 37 44.65 37.92 -78.53
N LEU A 38 44.92 38.71 -77.50
CA LEU A 38 46.03 39.65 -77.44
C LEU A 38 47.18 38.99 -76.70
N ILE A 39 48.30 38.72 -77.37
CA ILE A 39 49.49 38.12 -76.76
C ILE A 39 50.56 39.19 -76.63
N LYS A 40 51.08 39.40 -75.42
CA LYS A 40 52.10 40.41 -75.17
C LYS A 40 53.46 39.96 -75.67
N SER A 41 54.11 40.75 -76.52
CA SER A 41 55.48 40.56 -76.98
C SER A 41 56.28 41.82 -76.70
N GLY A 42 57.21 41.76 -75.74
CA GLY A 42 57.85 42.94 -75.18
C GLY A 42 56.83 43.87 -74.52
N ASN A 43 56.74 45.12 -74.99
CA ASN A 43 55.76 46.11 -74.50
C ASN A 43 54.50 46.22 -75.37
N THR A 44 54.36 45.40 -76.42
CA THR A 44 53.27 45.50 -77.39
C THR A 44 52.33 44.30 -77.27
N ASN A 45 51.02 44.55 -77.28
CA ASN A 45 50.01 43.49 -77.39
C ASN A 45 49.71 43.23 -78.86
N ILE A 46 49.99 42.01 -79.34
CA ILE A 46 49.77 41.64 -80.73
C ILE A 46 48.45 40.87 -80.82
N PRO A 47 47.47 41.34 -81.64
CA PRO A 47 46.20 40.67 -81.84
C PRO A 47 46.33 39.47 -82.76
N TYR A 48 45.75 38.35 -82.35
CA TYR A 48 45.57 37.15 -83.16
C TYR A 48 44.12 36.67 -83.05
N MET A 49 43.67 35.92 -84.05
CA MET A 49 42.37 35.27 -84.03
C MET A 49 42.53 33.80 -83.69
N ILE A 50 41.67 33.26 -82.82
CA ILE A 50 41.69 31.85 -82.43
C ILE A 50 41.00 31.02 -83.53
N LYS A 51 41.69 30.02 -84.06
CA LYS A 51 41.18 29.07 -85.05
C LYS A 51 40.59 27.81 -84.42
N SER A 52 41.20 27.30 -83.36
CA SER A 52 40.68 26.17 -82.59
C SER A 52 41.18 26.20 -81.16
N VAL A 53 40.42 25.57 -80.26
CA VAL A 53 40.82 25.32 -78.88
C VAL A 53 40.91 23.82 -78.69
N ASN A 54 42.12 23.30 -78.56
CA ASN A 54 42.37 21.86 -78.58
C ASN A 54 42.19 21.26 -77.17
N SER A 55 42.73 21.94 -76.15
CA SER A 55 42.69 21.54 -74.74
C SER A 55 42.70 22.76 -73.83
N ASP A 56 42.71 22.54 -72.51
CA ASP A 56 42.85 23.63 -71.52
C ASP A 56 44.16 24.40 -71.62
N THR A 57 45.18 23.82 -72.25
CA THR A 57 46.55 24.35 -72.35
C THR A 57 47.02 24.55 -73.78
N GLU A 58 46.18 24.31 -74.79
CA GLU A 58 46.56 24.47 -76.19
C GLU A 58 45.43 25.07 -77.02
N LEU A 59 45.75 26.13 -77.76
CA LEU A 59 44.92 26.69 -78.81
C LEU A 59 45.75 26.95 -80.07
N VAL A 60 45.05 27.07 -81.20
CA VAL A 60 45.65 27.32 -82.51
C VAL A 60 45.18 28.68 -83.01
N LEU A 61 46.10 29.50 -83.50
CA LEU A 61 45.85 30.79 -84.12
C LEU A 61 45.48 30.63 -85.61
N ALA A 62 44.68 31.56 -86.13
CA ALA A 62 44.32 31.60 -87.54
C ALA A 62 45.52 31.94 -88.45
N GLN A 63 46.50 32.66 -87.91
CA GLN A 63 47.76 32.99 -88.57
C GLN A 63 48.92 32.68 -87.63
N PRO A 64 50.10 32.30 -88.18
CA PRO A 64 51.29 32.06 -87.36
C PRO A 64 51.67 33.27 -86.51
N ALA A 65 52.18 33.02 -85.30
CA ALA A 65 52.65 34.07 -84.41
C ALA A 65 53.80 34.86 -85.07
N LEU A 66 53.74 36.19 -84.97
CA LEU A 66 54.73 37.10 -85.58
C LEU A 66 55.99 37.25 -84.71
N ALA A 67 55.92 36.85 -83.45
CA ALA A 67 57.01 36.93 -82.50
C ALA A 67 57.03 35.70 -81.59
N THR A 68 58.22 35.31 -81.15
CA THR A 68 58.40 34.32 -80.08
C THR A 68 58.22 35.04 -78.75
N ALA A 69 57.26 34.59 -77.94
CA ALA A 69 57.03 35.11 -76.59
C ALA A 69 56.95 33.96 -75.61
N THR A 70 57.69 34.05 -74.51
CA THR A 70 57.80 32.99 -73.50
C THR A 70 57.21 33.47 -72.17
N ASN A 71 56.35 32.64 -71.56
CA ASN A 71 55.66 32.90 -70.30
C ASN A 71 55.04 34.30 -70.22
N THR A 72 54.46 34.74 -71.33
CA THR A 72 53.93 36.10 -71.44
C THR A 72 52.46 36.15 -71.03
N THR A 73 52.01 37.34 -70.65
CA THR A 73 50.59 37.58 -70.38
C THR A 73 49.80 37.72 -71.67
N PHE A 74 48.51 37.42 -71.58
CA PHE A 74 47.58 37.53 -72.69
C PHE A 74 46.21 37.96 -72.18
N SER A 75 45.35 38.37 -73.11
CA SER A 75 43.94 38.58 -72.83
C SER A 75 43.08 38.08 -73.98
N ILE A 76 41.97 37.41 -73.67
CA ILE A 76 40.97 36.98 -74.64
C ILE A 76 39.67 37.68 -74.32
N HIS A 77 39.09 38.34 -75.32
CA HIS A 77 37.72 38.84 -75.22
C HIS A 77 36.74 37.69 -75.43
N VAL A 78 36.08 37.23 -74.36
CA VAL A 78 35.22 36.04 -74.40
C VAL A 78 33.74 36.37 -74.61
N THR A 79 33.26 37.50 -74.09
CA THR A 79 31.90 38.01 -74.30
C THR A 79 31.85 39.54 -74.23
N GLU A 80 30.95 40.15 -75.00
CA GLU A 80 30.37 41.45 -74.65
C GLU A 80 29.22 41.19 -73.67
N PRO A 81 29.11 41.94 -72.56
CA PRO A 81 27.91 41.90 -71.70
C PRO A 81 26.65 42.23 -72.53
N ASP A 82 25.51 41.64 -72.16
CA ASP A 82 24.17 41.98 -72.70
C ASP A 82 23.93 41.65 -74.19
N ASN A 83 24.58 40.61 -74.73
CA ASN A 83 24.32 40.12 -76.09
C ASN A 83 23.56 38.77 -76.12
N ASN A 84 22.96 38.43 -77.26
CA ASN A 84 22.17 37.20 -77.43
C ASN A 84 22.96 35.90 -77.14
N SER A 85 24.29 35.90 -77.30
CA SER A 85 25.13 34.73 -77.01
C SER A 85 25.36 34.55 -75.50
N ASP A 86 25.43 35.64 -74.73
CA ASP A 86 25.53 35.63 -73.27
C ASP A 86 24.21 35.17 -72.61
N ALA A 87 23.08 35.63 -73.16
CA ALA A 87 21.76 35.18 -72.76
C ALA A 87 21.58 33.65 -72.95
N ALA A 88 21.98 33.11 -74.12
CA ALA A 88 21.88 31.69 -74.40
C ALA A 88 22.77 30.84 -73.46
N ARG A 89 24.00 31.29 -73.16
CA ARG A 89 24.90 30.56 -72.24
C ARG A 89 24.42 30.60 -70.80
N THR A 90 23.93 31.75 -70.35
CA THR A 90 23.35 31.89 -69.00
C THR A 90 22.14 30.97 -68.84
N MET A 91 21.26 30.90 -69.84
CA MET A 91 20.10 30.01 -69.82
C MET A 91 20.50 28.52 -69.79
N VAL A 92 21.54 28.12 -70.54
CA VAL A 92 22.06 26.74 -70.50
C VAL A 92 22.67 26.40 -69.13
N ALA A 93 23.42 27.32 -68.52
CA ALA A 93 23.97 27.12 -67.18
C ALA A 93 22.87 26.96 -66.12
N ILE A 94 21.83 27.80 -66.15
CA ILE A 94 20.66 27.68 -65.25
C ILE A 94 19.96 26.33 -65.42
N ASN A 95 19.78 25.88 -66.68
CA ASN A 95 19.17 24.59 -66.96
C ASN A 95 20.01 23.41 -66.45
N ALA A 96 21.34 23.47 -66.59
CA ALA A 96 22.24 22.45 -66.06
C ALA A 96 22.17 22.35 -64.53
N TYR A 97 22.12 23.49 -63.82
CA TYR A 97 21.91 23.50 -62.37
C TYR A 97 20.56 22.93 -61.97
N THR A 98 19.51 23.20 -62.75
CA THR A 98 18.16 22.68 -62.49
C THR A 98 18.10 21.17 -62.69
N GLN A 99 18.72 20.64 -63.76
CA GLN A 99 18.81 19.19 -63.98
C GLN A 99 19.60 18.50 -62.88
N TYR A 100 20.76 19.06 -62.49
CA TYR A 100 21.55 18.54 -61.38
C TYR A 100 20.75 18.46 -60.08
N PHE A 101 19.98 19.50 -59.78
CA PHE A 101 19.09 19.52 -58.63
C PHE A 101 18.01 18.42 -58.72
N LEU A 102 17.36 18.26 -59.87
CA LEU A 102 16.33 17.24 -60.07
C LEU A 102 16.87 15.80 -59.91
N ASP A 103 18.06 15.52 -60.44
CA ASP A 103 18.71 14.21 -60.30
C ASP A 103 19.12 13.94 -58.84
N SER A 104 19.62 14.97 -58.16
CA SER A 104 19.93 14.91 -56.73
C SER A 104 18.68 14.63 -55.89
N MET A 105 17.55 15.30 -56.20
CA MET A 105 16.27 15.05 -55.55
C MET A 105 15.74 13.64 -55.83
N ASN A 106 15.82 13.16 -57.07
CA ASN A 106 15.43 11.80 -57.42
C ASN A 106 16.27 10.78 -56.63
N THR A 107 17.58 11.02 -56.52
CA THR A 107 18.48 10.16 -55.75
C THR A 107 18.09 10.14 -54.27
N TRP A 108 17.79 11.30 -53.67
CA TRP A 108 17.35 11.40 -52.29
C TRP A 108 16.00 10.72 -52.02
N MET A 109 15.07 10.80 -52.95
CA MET A 109 13.73 10.21 -52.82
C MET A 109 13.71 8.70 -53.08
N SER A 110 14.54 8.20 -54.00
CA SER A 110 14.37 6.86 -54.56
C SER A 110 15.32 5.81 -53.97
N GLN A 111 16.51 6.21 -53.51
CA GLN A 111 17.48 5.29 -52.91
C GLN A 111 17.01 4.74 -51.56
N THR A 112 17.64 3.64 -51.14
CA THR A 112 17.41 2.99 -49.85
C THR A 112 18.66 3.20 -48.99
N GLY A 113 18.49 3.76 -47.78
CA GLY A 113 19.62 4.03 -46.89
C GLY A 113 20.05 5.50 -46.92
N GLN A 114 21.37 5.73 -46.86
CA GLN A 114 21.97 7.06 -46.97
C GLN A 114 22.43 7.35 -48.39
N THR A 115 22.19 8.57 -48.87
CA THR A 115 22.69 9.07 -50.16
C THR A 115 23.70 10.21 -49.94
N LYS A 116 24.61 10.39 -50.89
CA LYS A 116 25.58 11.49 -50.93
C LYS A 116 25.24 12.43 -52.08
N ILE A 117 25.07 13.71 -51.79
CA ILE A 117 24.77 14.75 -52.76
C ILE A 117 25.92 15.76 -52.73
N GLU A 118 26.54 16.00 -53.88
CA GLU A 118 27.53 17.07 -54.02
C GLU A 118 26.80 18.40 -54.24
N MET A 119 27.26 19.47 -53.63
CA MET A 119 26.67 20.80 -53.76
C MET A 119 27.40 21.55 -54.88
N PRO A 120 26.79 22.59 -55.46
CA PRO A 120 27.45 23.40 -56.50
C PRO A 120 28.79 24.04 -56.09
N ASN A 121 29.07 24.14 -54.78
CA ASN A 121 30.33 24.61 -54.22
C ASN A 121 31.39 23.49 -54.04
N GLY A 122 31.09 22.25 -54.45
CA GLY A 122 31.96 21.07 -54.31
C GLY A 122 31.85 20.34 -52.96
N GLU A 123 30.95 20.77 -52.07
CA GLU A 123 30.75 20.14 -50.75
C GLU A 123 29.87 18.90 -50.86
N ILE A 124 30.23 17.79 -50.22
CA ILE A 124 29.41 16.56 -50.23
C ILE A 124 28.59 16.45 -48.95
N VAL A 125 27.26 16.44 -49.08
CA VAL A 125 26.31 16.28 -47.99
C VAL A 125 25.76 14.85 -47.99
N THR A 126 25.79 14.19 -46.83
CA THR A 126 25.18 12.86 -46.64
C THR A 126 23.79 13.02 -46.04
N LEU A 127 22.77 12.46 -46.69
CA LEU A 127 21.37 12.53 -46.27
C LEU A 127 20.79 11.12 -46.12
N ASP A 128 19.96 10.92 -45.11
CA ASP A 128 19.05 9.78 -45.08
C ASP A 128 18.01 9.95 -46.19
N SER A 129 17.86 8.93 -47.05
CA SER A 129 16.84 8.91 -48.11
C SER A 129 15.42 8.99 -47.53
N ILE A 130 14.47 9.51 -48.32
CA ILE A 130 13.06 9.56 -47.92
C ILE A 130 12.54 8.16 -47.54
N LYS A 131 12.91 7.13 -48.31
CA LYS A 131 12.52 5.73 -48.02
C LYS A 131 13.09 5.22 -46.70
N LYS A 132 14.36 5.53 -46.38
CA LYS A 132 14.95 5.16 -45.08
C LYS A 132 14.17 5.82 -43.95
N MET A 133 13.90 7.12 -44.04
CA MET A 133 13.15 7.83 -43.00
C MET A 133 11.74 7.26 -42.82
N GLN A 134 11.03 6.95 -43.92
CA GLN A 134 9.72 6.30 -43.84
C GLN A 134 9.77 4.93 -43.16
N GLY A 135 10.77 4.11 -43.48
CA GLY A 135 10.98 2.81 -42.83
C GLY A 135 11.33 2.94 -41.35
N ASP A 136 12.25 3.85 -41.01
CA ASP A 136 12.63 4.12 -39.63
C ASP A 136 11.42 4.58 -38.81
N ILE A 137 10.61 5.51 -39.34
CA ILE A 137 9.40 6.02 -38.68
C ILE A 137 8.37 4.90 -38.48
N ALA A 138 8.15 4.05 -39.48
CA ALA A 138 7.21 2.94 -39.37
C ALA A 138 7.59 1.95 -38.25
N ASN A 139 8.88 1.84 -37.93
CA ASN A 139 9.41 0.92 -36.93
C ASN A 139 9.55 1.54 -35.51
N LYS A 140 9.23 2.82 -35.29
CA LYS A 140 9.46 3.48 -33.98
C LYS A 140 8.45 3.11 -32.89
N PHE A 141 7.21 2.74 -33.25
CA PHE A 141 6.22 2.23 -32.30
C PHE A 141 5.06 1.54 -33.06
N ASP A 142 4.94 0.23 -32.93
CA ASP A 142 3.87 -0.53 -33.57
C ASP A 142 2.53 -0.35 -32.83
N LYS A 143 1.46 -0.14 -33.59
CA LYS A 143 0.09 -0.01 -33.06
C LYS A 143 -0.45 -1.33 -32.49
N THR A 144 0.16 -2.47 -32.81
CA THR A 144 -0.19 -3.76 -32.19
C THR A 144 0.52 -4.00 -30.86
N GLY A 145 1.46 -3.14 -30.49
CA GLY A 145 2.21 -3.22 -29.23
C GLY A 145 3.72 -3.15 -29.45
N GLY A 146 4.45 -2.85 -28.38
CA GLY A 146 5.91 -2.76 -28.40
C GLY A 146 6.47 -2.66 -26.99
N GLU A 147 7.77 -2.86 -26.85
CA GLU A 147 8.47 -2.71 -25.59
C GLU A 147 9.01 -1.30 -25.44
N ILE A 148 8.72 -0.68 -24.30
CA ILE A 148 9.37 0.58 -23.89
C ILE A 148 10.35 0.22 -22.79
N THR A 149 11.64 0.33 -23.08
CA THR A 149 12.73 -0.09 -22.18
C THR A 149 13.19 1.01 -21.21
N GLY A 150 12.68 2.23 -21.37
CA GLY A 150 13.00 3.38 -20.53
C GLY A 150 11.77 3.98 -19.84
N ASP A 151 12.01 4.96 -18.99
CA ASP A 151 10.96 5.65 -18.24
C ASP A 151 10.00 6.41 -19.18
N THR A 152 8.71 6.35 -18.89
CA THR A 152 7.66 7.06 -19.66
C THR A 152 6.79 7.90 -18.74
N ALA A 153 6.71 9.20 -19.03
CA ALA A 153 5.77 10.11 -18.38
C ALA A 153 4.55 10.37 -19.28
N ILE A 154 3.34 10.19 -18.75
CA ILE A 154 2.08 10.38 -19.49
C ILE A 154 1.41 11.67 -18.99
N LYS A 155 1.21 12.65 -19.89
CA LYS A 155 0.51 13.91 -19.57
C LYS A 155 -1.01 13.83 -19.62
N GLY A 156 -1.55 12.72 -20.13
CA GLY A 156 -2.99 12.45 -20.25
C GLY A 156 -3.41 11.19 -19.51
N LEU A 157 -4.41 10.49 -20.05
CA LEU A 157 -4.91 9.22 -19.50
C LEU A 157 -4.16 8.02 -20.09
N LEU A 158 -3.76 7.08 -19.23
CA LEU A 158 -3.42 5.73 -19.65
C LEU A 158 -4.69 4.87 -19.65
N GLN A 159 -5.18 4.51 -20.83
CA GLN A 159 -6.43 3.74 -20.99
C GLN A 159 -6.14 2.31 -21.44
N SER A 160 -6.70 1.34 -20.72
CA SER A 160 -6.75 -0.07 -21.14
C SER A 160 -8.17 -0.42 -21.58
N THR A 161 -8.35 -0.82 -22.84
CA THR A 161 -9.64 -1.27 -23.39
C THR A 161 -9.91 -2.75 -23.14
N THR A 162 -8.91 -3.49 -22.67
CA THR A 162 -9.00 -4.92 -22.32
C THR A 162 -9.20 -5.15 -20.82
N GLY A 163 -9.31 -4.07 -20.04
CA GLY A 163 -9.72 -4.12 -18.63
C GLY A 163 -8.59 -4.33 -17.62
N ARG A 164 -7.30 -4.24 -18.01
CA ARG A 164 -6.18 -4.41 -17.09
C ARG A 164 -4.95 -3.55 -17.41
N VAL A 165 -4.33 -3.01 -16.35
CA VAL A 165 -2.95 -2.51 -16.34
C VAL A 165 -2.17 -3.33 -15.31
N ARG A 166 -1.04 -3.91 -15.70
CA ARG A 166 -0.26 -4.87 -14.90
C ARG A 166 1.18 -4.41 -14.73
N SER A 167 1.73 -4.62 -13.53
CA SER A 167 3.16 -4.63 -13.28
C SER A 167 3.57 -5.96 -12.66
N THR A 168 4.60 -6.60 -13.21
CA THR A 168 5.14 -7.88 -12.73
C THR A 168 6.65 -7.77 -12.64
N ASN A 169 7.21 -8.13 -11.49
CA ASN A 169 8.65 -8.26 -11.29
C ASN A 169 8.92 -9.37 -10.26
N ASP A 170 9.93 -10.20 -10.51
CA ASP A 170 10.38 -11.27 -9.59
C ASP A 170 9.26 -12.18 -9.05
N GLY A 171 8.25 -12.49 -9.89
CA GLY A 171 7.11 -13.34 -9.52
C GLY A 171 6.03 -12.64 -8.69
N ALA A 172 6.27 -11.40 -8.23
CA ALA A 172 5.24 -10.55 -7.66
C ALA A 172 4.47 -9.84 -8.78
N THR A 173 3.15 -9.68 -8.63
CA THR A 173 2.32 -8.95 -9.60
C THR A 173 1.30 -8.06 -8.90
N ILE A 174 1.08 -6.88 -9.47
CA ILE A 174 -0.03 -5.99 -9.12
C ILE A 174 -0.79 -5.58 -10.39
N ASN A 175 -2.12 -5.60 -10.32
CA ASN A 175 -2.98 -5.13 -11.40
C ASN A 175 -4.00 -4.10 -10.92
N LEU A 176 -4.29 -3.13 -11.79
CA LEU A 176 -5.53 -2.36 -11.77
C LEU A 176 -6.48 -3.01 -12.79
N GLU A 177 -7.61 -3.53 -12.33
CA GLU A 177 -8.55 -4.30 -13.15
C GLU A 177 -9.96 -3.71 -13.13
N CYS A 178 -10.63 -3.77 -14.28
CA CYS A 178 -12.01 -3.39 -14.44
C CYS A 178 -12.71 -4.35 -15.40
N ASP A 179 -13.78 -5.00 -14.91
CA ASP A 179 -14.64 -5.87 -15.69
C ASP A 179 -16.11 -5.73 -15.26
N ALA A 180 -16.99 -6.59 -15.76
CA ALA A 180 -18.41 -6.57 -15.43
C ALA A 180 -18.71 -6.77 -13.93
N SER A 181 -17.78 -7.33 -13.15
CA SER A 181 -17.94 -7.50 -11.71
C SER A 181 -17.41 -6.30 -10.90
N GLY A 182 -16.91 -5.27 -11.58
CA GLY A 182 -16.50 -3.99 -11.01
C GLY A 182 -14.99 -3.77 -10.92
N PRO A 183 -14.57 -2.54 -10.58
CA PRO A 183 -13.17 -2.17 -10.45
C PRO A 183 -12.53 -2.77 -9.20
N ARG A 184 -11.28 -3.18 -9.33
CA ARG A 184 -10.52 -3.85 -8.26
C ARG A 184 -9.02 -3.65 -8.40
N ILE A 185 -8.32 -3.81 -7.28
CA ILE A 185 -6.87 -3.98 -7.24
C ILE A 185 -6.60 -5.46 -6.94
N THR A 186 -5.79 -6.12 -7.75
CA THR A 186 -5.39 -7.52 -7.48
C THR A 186 -3.89 -7.61 -7.29
N SER A 187 -3.46 -8.39 -6.31
CA SER A 187 -2.04 -8.63 -6.03
C SER A 187 -1.73 -10.12 -5.94
N LEU A 188 -0.50 -10.47 -6.28
CA LEU A 188 0.05 -11.82 -6.19
C LEU A 188 1.47 -11.71 -5.64
N TYR A 189 1.76 -12.44 -4.57
CA TYR A 189 3.13 -12.65 -4.10
C TYR A 189 3.71 -13.91 -4.74
N PRO A 190 5.05 -14.04 -4.84
CA PRO A 190 5.68 -15.26 -5.32
C PRO A 190 5.17 -16.47 -4.54
N ASN A 191 4.72 -17.51 -5.26
CA ASN A 191 4.18 -18.75 -4.70
C ASN A 191 2.91 -18.57 -3.82
N SER A 192 2.16 -17.47 -3.98
CA SER A 192 0.88 -17.27 -3.29
C SER A 192 -0.32 -17.48 -4.21
N SER A 193 -1.52 -17.41 -3.62
CA SER A 193 -2.76 -17.21 -4.38
C SER A 193 -2.99 -15.73 -4.65
N TRP A 194 -3.84 -15.42 -5.63
CA TRP A 194 -4.26 -14.05 -5.92
C TRP A 194 -5.11 -13.47 -4.79
N SER A 195 -4.78 -12.25 -4.38
CA SER A 195 -5.58 -11.42 -3.49
C SER A 195 -6.38 -10.42 -4.32
N ILE A 196 -7.67 -10.25 -3.99
CA ILE A 196 -8.59 -9.37 -4.73
C ILE A 196 -9.18 -8.34 -3.78
N HIS A 197 -8.92 -7.07 -4.06
CA HIS A 197 -9.45 -5.92 -3.34
C HIS A 197 -10.47 -5.20 -4.23
N LYS A 198 -11.75 -5.55 -4.10
CA LYS A 198 -12.84 -4.87 -4.83
C LYS A 198 -12.99 -3.44 -4.30
N LEU A 199 -13.09 -2.47 -5.20
CA LEU A 199 -13.35 -1.09 -4.80
C LEU A 199 -14.84 -0.91 -4.49
N PRO A 200 -15.19 -0.16 -3.44
CA PRO A 200 -16.59 0.11 -3.11
C PRO A 200 -17.31 0.93 -4.17
N THR A 201 -18.64 0.82 -4.20
CA THR A 201 -19.51 1.59 -5.12
C THR A 201 -19.77 3.02 -4.66
N SER A 202 -19.57 3.32 -3.37
CA SER A 202 -19.81 4.63 -2.76
C SER A 202 -18.51 5.34 -2.43
N SER A 203 -18.44 6.65 -2.68
CA SER A 203 -17.28 7.46 -2.33
C SER A 203 -17.00 7.43 -0.82
N GLY A 204 -15.71 7.38 -0.45
CA GLY A 204 -15.27 7.47 0.96
C GLY A 204 -15.40 6.19 1.79
N THR A 205 -15.56 5.02 1.16
CA THR A 205 -15.77 3.75 1.87
C THR A 205 -14.61 2.75 1.73
N LEU A 206 -13.51 3.13 1.08
CA LEU A 206 -12.31 2.30 1.02
C LEU A 206 -11.57 2.43 2.37
N MET A 207 -11.47 1.32 3.11
CA MET A 207 -10.75 1.27 4.39
C MET A 207 -9.36 0.64 4.22
N GLN A 208 -8.33 1.29 4.77
CA GLN A 208 -6.98 0.76 4.96
C GLN A 208 -6.84 0.09 6.34
N LEU A 209 -5.82 -0.75 6.50
CA LEU A 209 -5.46 -1.31 7.80
C LEU A 209 -5.10 -0.16 8.77
N GLY A 210 -5.77 -0.12 9.93
CA GLY A 210 -5.66 0.97 10.90
C GLY A 210 -6.73 2.06 10.77
N ASP A 211 -7.54 2.05 9.71
CA ASP A 211 -8.70 2.94 9.62
C ASP A 211 -9.71 2.62 10.73
N CYS A 212 -10.28 3.68 11.31
CA CYS A 212 -11.21 3.59 12.44
C CYS A 212 -10.66 2.83 13.67
N GLY A 213 -9.33 2.72 13.81
CA GLY A 213 -8.70 2.14 15.00
C GLY A 213 -8.97 0.64 15.21
N ILE A 214 -9.40 -0.09 14.19
CA ILE A 214 -9.65 -1.54 14.26
C ILE A 214 -8.68 -2.27 13.32
N GLY A 215 -7.83 -3.14 13.86
CA GLY A 215 -6.78 -3.87 13.14
C GLY A 215 -5.40 -3.20 13.29
N ASP A 216 -4.36 -4.01 13.50
CA ASP A 216 -2.99 -3.55 13.83
C ASP A 216 -1.99 -3.78 12.68
N ASN A 217 -1.05 -2.86 12.50
CA ASN A 217 0.19 -3.02 11.72
C ASN A 217 1.35 -2.18 12.32
N ASN A 218 1.41 -2.09 13.65
CA ASN A 218 2.36 -1.38 14.52
C ASN A 218 3.37 -0.44 13.86
N VAL A 219 3.14 0.87 13.99
CA VAL A 219 4.23 1.87 13.98
C VAL A 219 4.17 2.84 15.15
N VAL A 220 3.03 3.08 15.77
CA VAL A 220 3.02 3.77 17.07
C VAL A 220 1.80 3.28 17.85
N ILE A 221 1.99 2.36 18.80
CA ILE A 221 1.21 2.43 20.04
C ILE A 221 1.55 3.81 20.57
N ASN A 222 0.73 4.81 20.26
CA ASN A 222 0.81 6.08 20.97
C ASN A 222 0.46 5.70 22.39
N TYR A 223 1.48 5.40 23.19
CA TYR A 223 1.38 5.31 24.62
C TYR A 223 0.66 6.57 25.06
N LEU A 224 -0.64 6.49 25.29
CA LEU A 224 -1.38 7.61 25.80
C LEU A 224 -0.88 7.74 27.24
N PRO A 225 -0.14 8.82 27.56
CA PRO A 225 0.44 8.97 28.89
C PRO A 225 -0.67 9.18 29.92
N ASP A 226 -1.83 9.69 29.51
CA ASP A 226 -3.05 9.78 30.30
C ASP A 226 -4.27 9.34 29.46
N ILE A 227 -5.07 8.42 29.99
CA ILE A 227 -6.30 7.92 29.36
C ILE A 227 -7.36 9.01 29.17
N ASN A 228 -7.26 10.11 29.91
CA ASN A 228 -8.16 11.24 29.83
C ASN A 228 -7.69 12.30 28.82
N SER A 229 -6.43 12.27 28.39
CA SER A 229 -5.83 13.27 27.50
C SER A 229 -5.95 12.90 26.02
N VAL A 230 -7.05 12.24 25.62
CA VAL A 230 -7.28 11.84 24.24
C VAL A 230 -7.58 13.08 23.40
N ASP A 231 -6.54 13.68 22.81
CA ASP A 231 -6.65 14.86 21.95
C ASP A 231 -6.65 14.46 20.48
N TYR A 232 -7.82 14.11 19.92
CA TYR A 232 -7.88 13.86 18.48
C TYR A 232 -9.13 14.44 17.82
N LYS A 233 -8.86 15.33 16.86
CA LYS A 233 -9.81 15.82 15.86
C LYS A 233 -10.24 14.64 14.99
N ASN A 234 -11.47 14.16 15.18
CA ASN A 234 -12.20 13.18 14.34
C ASN A 234 -11.47 11.84 14.10
N GLY A 235 -11.62 10.86 14.99
CA GLY A 235 -11.10 9.50 14.76
C GLY A 235 -11.41 8.50 15.88
N THR A 236 -11.07 7.24 15.64
CA THR A 236 -11.06 6.17 16.65
C THR A 236 -9.61 5.73 16.87
N ILE A 237 -9.19 5.55 18.11
CA ILE A 237 -7.84 5.09 18.49
C ILE A 237 -7.96 3.89 19.41
N SER A 238 -6.96 3.02 19.36
CA SER A 238 -6.88 1.85 20.20
C SER A 238 -5.48 1.67 20.78
N PHE A 239 -5.38 1.31 22.06
CA PHE A 239 -4.09 1.26 22.78
C PHE A 239 -4.12 0.26 23.95
N PHE A 240 -2.94 -0.23 24.32
CA PHE A 240 -2.72 -1.05 25.52
C PHE A 240 -2.52 -0.17 26.75
N ASN A 241 -3.09 -0.57 27.89
CA ASN A 241 -3.11 0.24 29.11
C ASN A 241 -1.89 0.05 30.04
N THR A 242 -0.83 -0.63 29.62
CA THR A 242 0.29 -1.07 30.48
C THR A 242 1.12 0.06 31.10
N ASN A 243 1.07 1.27 30.53
CA ASN A 243 1.81 2.45 30.99
C ASN A 243 0.97 3.74 30.98
N THR A 244 -0.35 3.62 30.95
CA THR A 244 -1.26 4.76 30.85
C THR A 244 -1.67 5.26 32.23
N LYS A 245 -1.48 6.56 32.51
CA LYS A 245 -1.97 7.18 33.75
C LYS A 245 -3.48 7.43 33.68
N GLY A 246 -4.10 7.50 34.86
CA GLY A 246 -5.52 7.83 35.03
C GLY A 246 -6.31 6.68 35.62
N ASN A 247 -7.62 6.85 35.71
CA ASN A 247 -8.51 5.87 36.33
C ASN A 247 -8.80 4.74 35.33
N LEU A 248 -8.00 3.66 35.35
CA LEU A 248 -8.19 2.49 34.50
C LEU A 248 -9.20 1.51 35.12
N PRO A 249 -10.09 0.88 34.32
CA PRO A 249 -11.07 -0.07 34.85
C PRO A 249 -10.45 -1.44 35.18
N PHE A 250 -9.31 -1.74 34.57
CA PHE A 250 -8.56 -3.00 34.63
C PHE A 250 -7.05 -2.71 34.63
N SER A 251 -6.25 -3.57 35.26
CA SER A 251 -4.79 -3.42 35.31
C SER A 251 -4.11 -3.72 33.97
N TYR A 252 -4.68 -4.66 33.19
CA TYR A 252 -4.13 -5.09 31.91
C TYR A 252 -5.25 -5.28 30.89
N GLY A 253 -5.16 -4.61 29.74
CA GLY A 253 -6.23 -4.61 28.76
C GLY A 253 -6.04 -3.66 27.59
N TYR A 254 -6.98 -3.76 26.65
CA TYR A 254 -7.04 -2.97 25.43
C TYR A 254 -8.17 -1.95 25.52
N ILE A 255 -7.94 -0.73 25.06
CA ILE A 255 -8.93 0.35 25.14
C ILE A 255 -9.11 0.96 23.76
N HIS A 256 -10.36 1.03 23.32
CA HIS A 256 -10.78 1.79 22.16
C HIS A 256 -11.42 3.10 22.61
N ALA A 257 -11.01 4.21 22.00
CA ALA A 257 -11.68 5.50 22.16
C ALA A 257 -12.31 5.92 20.84
N PHE A 258 -13.62 6.12 20.85
CA PHE A 258 -14.44 6.55 19.72
C PHE A 258 -14.79 8.03 19.89
N ASN A 259 -14.44 8.87 18.91
CA ASN A 259 -14.72 10.30 18.95
C ASN A 259 -15.75 10.69 17.88
N ALA A 260 -16.82 11.38 18.30
CA ALA A 260 -17.83 11.91 17.38
C ALA A 260 -17.53 13.36 16.92
N ARG A 261 -16.83 14.18 17.75
CA ARG A 261 -16.35 15.56 17.50
C ARG A 261 -15.73 16.14 18.80
N VAL A 262 -14.70 16.99 18.69
CA VAL A 262 -14.03 17.64 19.85
C VAL A 262 -15.07 18.33 20.74
N GLY A 263 -15.08 17.98 22.04
CA GLY A 263 -15.93 18.59 23.06
C GLY A 263 -17.41 18.16 23.04
N THR A 264 -17.82 17.21 22.20
CA THR A 264 -19.24 16.83 22.05
C THR A 264 -19.59 15.42 22.52
N GLY A 265 -18.61 14.51 22.63
CA GLY A 265 -18.82 13.15 23.15
C GLY A 265 -17.69 12.20 22.75
N ILE A 266 -16.95 11.69 23.73
CA ILE A 266 -15.98 10.59 23.54
C ILE A 266 -16.52 9.37 24.26
N VAL A 267 -16.43 8.19 23.64
CA VAL A 267 -16.72 6.92 24.32
C VAL A 267 -15.46 6.08 24.37
N GLN A 268 -15.14 5.56 25.55
CA GLN A 268 -14.07 4.58 25.72
C GLN A 268 -14.66 3.22 26.06
N VAL A 269 -14.18 2.19 25.37
CA VAL A 269 -14.51 0.79 25.62
C VAL A 269 -13.21 0.08 25.97
N ALA A 270 -13.13 -0.44 27.20
CA ALA A 270 -12.00 -1.19 27.70
C ALA A 270 -12.34 -2.68 27.75
N TYR A 271 -11.40 -3.48 27.29
CA TYR A 271 -11.44 -4.94 27.31
C TYR A 271 -10.30 -5.41 28.21
N GLU A 272 -10.63 -6.11 29.28
CA GLU A 272 -9.62 -6.76 30.11
C GLU A 272 -8.96 -7.90 29.34
N ILE A 273 -7.63 -7.96 29.39
CA ILE A 273 -6.88 -9.12 28.94
C ILE A 273 -6.30 -9.75 30.20
N SER A 274 -6.95 -10.80 30.68
CA SER A 274 -6.48 -11.59 31.82
C SER A 274 -6.13 -13.01 31.36
N THR A 275 -5.07 -13.60 31.92
CA THR A 275 -4.70 -15.00 31.61
C THR A 275 -5.74 -16.01 32.10
N GLY A 276 -6.67 -15.59 32.97
CA GLY A 276 -7.69 -16.43 33.59
C GLY A 276 -9.00 -16.59 32.83
N ARG A 277 -9.05 -16.29 31.52
CA ARG A 277 -10.26 -16.39 30.67
C ARG A 277 -11.45 -15.52 31.11
N LYS A 278 -11.27 -14.58 32.04
CA LYS A 278 -12.31 -13.60 32.40
C LYS A 278 -12.30 -12.49 31.36
N ILE A 279 -13.40 -12.33 30.64
CA ILE A 279 -13.57 -11.23 29.68
C ILE A 279 -14.39 -10.15 30.36
N ASN A 280 -13.74 -9.20 31.06
CA ASN A 280 -14.45 -8.03 31.56
C ASN A 280 -14.43 -6.90 30.53
N ILE A 281 -15.58 -6.24 30.39
CA ILE A 281 -15.73 -5.06 29.53
C ILE A 281 -16.21 -3.91 30.39
N ALA A 282 -15.60 -2.74 30.20
CA ALA A 282 -16.06 -1.52 30.83
C ALA A 282 -16.18 -0.41 29.79
N VAL A 283 -17.19 0.45 29.96
CA VAL A 283 -17.39 1.63 29.12
C VAL A 283 -17.47 2.87 29.98
N ARG A 284 -16.94 3.96 29.47
CA ARG A 284 -17.21 5.29 30.01
C ARG A 284 -17.33 6.29 28.87
N ASP A 285 -17.99 7.39 29.15
CA ASP A 285 -18.10 8.51 28.25
C ASP A 285 -17.33 9.72 28.79
N ASN A 286 -16.99 10.62 27.87
CA ASN A 286 -16.66 12.00 28.17
C ASN A 286 -17.71 12.88 27.51
N LEU A 287 -18.47 13.60 28.32
CA LEU A 287 -19.40 14.61 27.85
C LEU A 287 -18.96 15.97 28.38
N ASN A 288 -18.85 16.98 27.51
CA ASN A 288 -18.44 18.34 27.87
C ASN A 288 -17.11 18.41 28.66
N ASN A 289 -16.11 17.63 28.24
CA ASN A 289 -14.79 17.53 28.88
C ASN A 289 -14.80 16.95 30.31
N ALA A 290 -15.89 16.30 30.71
CA ALA A 290 -15.97 15.58 31.99
C ALA A 290 -16.09 14.08 31.72
N TRP A 291 -15.13 13.30 32.24
CA TRP A 291 -15.16 11.84 32.18
C TRP A 291 -16.15 11.27 33.19
N GLY A 292 -17.06 10.42 32.71
CA GLY A 292 -17.92 9.60 33.53
C GLY A 292 -17.16 8.49 34.26
N LYS A 293 -17.86 7.84 35.19
CA LYS A 293 -17.35 6.63 35.85
C LYS A 293 -17.33 5.48 34.85
N TRP A 294 -16.41 4.55 35.03
CA TRP A 294 -16.45 3.28 34.33
C TRP A 294 -17.69 2.47 34.76
N VAL A 295 -18.46 2.06 33.77
CA VAL A 295 -19.58 1.13 33.92
C VAL A 295 -19.13 -0.22 33.40
N LYS A 296 -19.10 -1.21 34.28
CA LYS A 296 -18.73 -2.58 33.92
C LYS A 296 -19.94 -3.33 33.38
N PHE A 297 -19.72 -4.13 32.34
CA PHE A 297 -20.73 -5.02 31.80
C PHE A 297 -20.81 -6.28 32.66
N TYR A 298 -22.04 -6.62 33.06
CA TYR A 298 -22.31 -7.92 33.64
C TYR A 298 -22.40 -8.97 32.53
N ASN A 299 -21.71 -10.09 32.72
CA ASN A 299 -21.64 -11.19 31.78
C ASN A 299 -21.62 -12.53 32.53
N THR A 300 -21.55 -13.63 31.78
CA THR A 300 -21.54 -14.99 32.31
C THR A 300 -20.35 -15.29 33.22
N ASP A 301 -19.24 -14.54 33.10
CA ASP A 301 -18.02 -14.78 33.90
C ASP A 301 -18.10 -14.08 35.27
N ASN A 302 -18.91 -13.03 35.40
CA ASN A 302 -18.99 -12.21 36.61
C ASN A 302 -20.38 -12.18 37.27
N THR A 303 -21.31 -12.99 36.76
CA THR A 303 -22.65 -13.20 37.35
C THR A 303 -23.06 -14.67 37.44
N THR A 304 -23.98 -14.97 38.36
CA THR A 304 -24.68 -16.26 38.51
C THR A 304 -26.18 -16.04 38.51
N VAL A 305 -26.96 -17.10 38.30
CA VAL A 305 -28.44 -17.07 38.31
C VAL A 305 -28.94 -17.82 39.54
N ASP A 306 -29.83 -17.20 40.32
CA ASP A 306 -30.43 -17.82 41.51
C ASP A 306 -31.55 -18.82 41.15
N PRO A 307 -32.08 -19.60 42.11
CA PRO A 307 -33.17 -20.57 41.86
C PRO A 307 -34.45 -20.00 41.28
N GLN A 308 -34.62 -18.67 41.29
CA GLN A 308 -35.77 -17.95 40.77
C GLN A 308 -35.48 -17.28 39.42
N GLY A 309 -34.27 -17.43 38.87
CA GLY A 309 -33.89 -16.89 37.57
C GLY A 309 -33.35 -15.46 37.61
N PHE A 310 -33.06 -14.89 38.79
CA PHE A 310 -32.48 -13.55 38.89
C PHE A 310 -30.95 -13.59 38.81
N ILE A 311 -30.39 -12.60 38.10
CA ILE A 311 -28.94 -12.41 37.99
C ILE A 311 -28.39 -11.84 39.30
N LYS A 312 -27.34 -12.46 39.81
CA LYS A 312 -26.58 -12.07 41.01
C LYS A 312 -25.10 -11.96 40.62
N LYS A 313 -24.31 -11.14 41.32
CA LYS A 313 -22.84 -11.16 41.23
C LYS A 313 -22.31 -12.59 41.53
N ALA A 314 -21.30 -13.01 40.79
CA ALA A 314 -20.72 -14.34 40.90
C ALA A 314 -20.04 -14.58 42.26
N SER A 315 -20.14 -15.82 42.74
CA SER A 315 -19.38 -16.38 43.87
C SER A 315 -19.26 -17.90 43.66
N PRO A 316 -18.40 -18.61 44.41
CA PRO A 316 -18.46 -20.07 44.47
C PRO A 316 -19.85 -20.51 44.96
N ILE A 317 -20.53 -21.32 44.16
CA ILE A 317 -21.89 -21.80 44.46
C ILE A 317 -21.99 -23.31 44.30
N VAL A 318 -22.78 -23.93 45.16
CA VAL A 318 -23.17 -25.33 45.05
C VAL A 318 -24.70 -25.36 45.02
N ASN A 319 -25.27 -25.74 43.88
CA ASN A 319 -26.71 -25.94 43.77
C ASN A 319 -27.05 -27.38 44.09
N ILE A 320 -28.02 -27.62 44.96
CA ILE A 320 -28.41 -28.94 45.46
C ILE A 320 -29.85 -29.24 45.05
N ASN A 321 -30.09 -30.39 44.42
CA ASN A 321 -31.41 -30.87 44.02
C ASN A 321 -31.98 -31.87 45.04
N HIS A 322 -33.26 -32.21 44.89
CA HIS A 322 -34.02 -33.06 45.81
C HIS A 322 -33.38 -34.42 46.09
N ASP A 323 -32.79 -35.06 45.07
CA ASP A 323 -32.19 -36.40 45.14
C ASP A 323 -30.74 -36.41 45.64
N GLY A 324 -30.17 -35.23 45.89
CA GLY A 324 -28.76 -35.07 46.27
C GLY A 324 -27.83 -34.86 45.09
N THR A 325 -28.32 -34.86 43.85
CA THR A 325 -27.53 -34.38 42.71
C THR A 325 -27.25 -32.89 42.88
N PHE A 326 -26.11 -32.43 42.36
CA PHE A 326 -25.65 -31.07 42.55
C PHE A 326 -24.90 -30.56 41.33
N THR A 327 -24.75 -29.23 41.25
CA THR A 327 -23.91 -28.56 40.26
C THR A 327 -23.00 -27.54 40.94
N THR A 328 -21.74 -27.49 40.52
CA THR A 328 -20.75 -26.48 40.90
C THR A 328 -20.53 -25.51 39.75
N ASN A 329 -20.07 -24.29 40.06
CA ASN A 329 -19.48 -23.41 39.05
C ASN A 329 -17.95 -23.59 39.06
N ASP A 330 -17.26 -22.93 38.12
CA ASP A 330 -15.79 -22.99 38.02
C ASP A 330 -15.11 -22.64 39.35
N GLU A 331 -15.64 -21.65 40.08
CA GLU A 331 -15.06 -21.21 41.35
C GLU A 331 -15.26 -22.21 42.50
N SER A 332 -16.27 -23.10 42.45
CA SER A 332 -16.54 -24.14 43.45
C SER A 332 -16.14 -25.55 42.99
N GLU A 333 -15.34 -25.65 41.92
CA GLU A 333 -14.82 -26.92 41.43
C GLU A 333 -14.05 -27.67 42.53
N GLY A 334 -14.41 -28.94 42.72
CA GLY A 334 -13.88 -29.81 43.77
C GLY A 334 -14.76 -29.92 45.02
N ALA A 335 -15.83 -29.11 45.14
CA ALA A 335 -16.86 -29.33 46.15
C ALA A 335 -17.76 -30.52 45.76
N THR A 336 -18.20 -31.30 46.75
CA THR A 336 -19.10 -32.45 46.55
C THR A 336 -20.29 -32.39 47.49
N VAL A 337 -21.42 -32.97 47.07
CA VAL A 337 -22.62 -33.08 47.90
C VAL A 337 -23.02 -34.53 48.09
N THR A 338 -23.28 -34.92 49.33
CA THR A 338 -23.78 -36.24 49.72
C THR A 338 -25.12 -36.10 50.44
N ARG A 339 -26.19 -36.71 49.93
CA ARG A 339 -27.47 -36.81 50.64
C ARG A 339 -27.38 -37.91 51.70
N ILE A 340 -27.33 -37.52 52.97
CA ILE A 340 -27.13 -38.45 54.11
C ILE A 340 -28.46 -39.07 54.54
N ALA A 341 -29.51 -38.26 54.56
CA ALA A 341 -30.85 -38.67 54.96
C ALA A 341 -31.90 -37.81 54.25
N LYS A 342 -33.17 -38.10 54.50
CA LYS A 342 -34.28 -37.29 54.00
C LYS A 342 -34.15 -35.86 54.52
N GLY A 343 -34.03 -34.91 53.60
CA GLY A 343 -33.85 -33.50 53.89
C GLY A 343 -32.48 -33.13 54.46
N GLU A 344 -31.47 -34.02 54.45
CA GLU A 344 -30.12 -33.75 54.96
C GLU A 344 -29.05 -33.93 53.88
N TYR A 345 -28.31 -32.86 53.58
CA TYR A 345 -27.30 -32.79 52.53
C TYR A 345 -25.99 -32.26 53.09
N LEU A 346 -24.89 -33.00 52.92
CA LEU A 346 -23.55 -32.61 53.36
C LEU A 346 -22.72 -32.13 52.18
N ILE A 347 -22.19 -30.91 52.29
CA ILE A 347 -21.27 -30.31 51.33
C ILE A 347 -19.84 -30.45 51.86
N GLU A 348 -18.97 -31.05 51.07
CA GLU A 348 -17.57 -31.30 51.41
C GLU A 348 -16.64 -30.62 50.39
N GLY A 349 -15.36 -30.46 50.75
CA GLY A 349 -14.37 -29.74 49.91
C GLY A 349 -14.43 -28.21 50.05
N VAL A 350 -15.12 -27.71 51.08
CA VAL A 350 -15.35 -26.28 51.35
C VAL A 350 -14.88 -25.89 52.76
N LEU A 351 -14.74 -24.60 53.03
CA LEU A 351 -14.33 -24.01 54.31
C LEU A 351 -15.49 -23.29 55.03
N GLY A 352 -16.72 -23.74 54.80
CA GLY A 352 -17.94 -23.11 55.29
C GLY A 352 -18.57 -22.16 54.26
N PHE A 353 -19.45 -21.28 54.73
CA PHE A 353 -20.12 -20.30 53.88
C PHE A 353 -19.14 -19.25 53.34
N ASN A 354 -19.48 -18.69 52.19
CA ASN A 354 -18.71 -17.61 51.59
C ASN A 354 -18.56 -16.42 52.56
N SER A 355 -17.36 -15.86 52.70
CA SER A 355 -17.07 -14.77 53.64
C SER A 355 -17.56 -13.38 53.19
N ASP A 356 -17.97 -13.21 51.93
CA ASP A 356 -18.51 -11.93 51.43
C ASP A 356 -19.93 -11.71 52.01
N ALA A 357 -20.02 -10.76 52.95
CA ALA A 357 -21.26 -10.40 53.65
C ALA A 357 -22.39 -9.90 52.73
N GLY A 358 -22.07 -9.56 51.46
CA GLY A 358 -23.07 -9.21 50.44
C GLY A 358 -24.03 -10.35 50.07
N TRP A 359 -23.81 -11.56 50.59
CA TRP A 359 -24.48 -12.79 50.17
C TRP A 359 -25.31 -13.48 51.24
N GLY A 360 -25.77 -12.78 52.27
CA GLY A 360 -26.55 -13.37 53.36
C GLY A 360 -26.09 -12.94 54.75
N GLY A 361 -25.12 -12.03 54.84
CA GLY A 361 -24.61 -11.53 56.12
C GLY A 361 -23.79 -12.59 56.86
N VAL A 362 -23.78 -12.50 58.19
CA VAL A 362 -22.99 -13.38 59.08
C VAL A 362 -23.50 -14.81 59.15
N ASP A 363 -24.74 -15.04 58.71
CA ASP A 363 -25.43 -16.33 58.83
C ASP A 363 -25.28 -17.22 57.58
N GLY A 364 -24.50 -16.77 56.59
CA GLY A 364 -24.20 -17.50 55.37
C GLY A 364 -25.19 -17.27 54.24
N GLY A 365 -24.79 -17.66 53.02
CA GLY A 365 -25.58 -17.44 51.81
C GLY A 365 -26.28 -18.68 51.31
N ILE A 366 -27.53 -18.87 51.73
CA ILE A 366 -28.42 -19.93 51.24
C ILE A 366 -29.65 -19.30 50.59
N GLU A 367 -29.87 -19.60 49.31
CA GLU A 367 -31.09 -19.24 48.60
C GLU A 367 -32.02 -20.45 48.51
N ILE A 368 -33.25 -20.28 48.99
CA ILE A 368 -34.26 -21.34 49.09
C ILE A 368 -35.37 -21.15 48.07
N PRO A 369 -36.03 -22.24 47.61
CA PRO A 369 -37.09 -22.13 46.63
C PRO A 369 -38.34 -21.45 47.20
N LEU A 370 -38.95 -20.60 46.36
CA LEU A 370 -40.17 -19.86 46.67
C LEU A 370 -41.32 -20.35 45.77
N ASP A 371 -42.54 -20.27 46.29
CA ASP A 371 -43.77 -20.50 45.53
C ASP A 371 -44.12 -19.29 44.62
N ILE A 372 -45.24 -19.40 43.89
CA ILE A 372 -45.73 -18.33 43.01
C ILE A 372 -46.12 -17.04 43.78
N ASN A 373 -46.38 -17.13 45.08
CA ASN A 373 -46.74 -16.03 45.96
C ASN A 373 -45.53 -15.46 46.73
N LYS A 374 -44.30 -15.85 46.35
CA LYS A 374 -43.05 -15.48 47.03
C LYS A 374 -42.97 -15.97 48.48
N GLN A 375 -43.65 -17.07 48.80
CA GLN A 375 -43.60 -17.73 50.09
C GLN A 375 -42.56 -18.86 50.05
N PRO A 376 -41.66 -18.98 51.04
CA PRO A 376 -40.68 -20.05 51.04
C PRO A 376 -41.31 -21.43 51.22
N LEU A 377 -40.90 -22.40 50.42
CA LEU A 377 -41.47 -23.75 50.43
C LEU A 377 -40.91 -24.65 51.53
N ILE A 378 -39.76 -24.28 52.07
CA ILE A 378 -39.02 -25.04 53.08
C ILE A 378 -38.39 -24.10 54.11
N TRP A 379 -38.14 -24.64 55.30
CA TRP A 379 -37.18 -24.10 56.25
C TRP A 379 -35.81 -24.71 55.97
N VAL A 380 -34.75 -23.94 56.21
CA VAL A 380 -33.39 -24.44 56.16
C VAL A 380 -32.70 -24.18 57.49
N ASN A 381 -32.02 -25.20 57.99
CA ASN A 381 -31.05 -25.09 59.07
C ASN A 381 -29.70 -25.57 58.55
N SER A 382 -28.61 -24.94 58.96
CA SER A 382 -27.28 -25.32 58.51
C SER A 382 -26.27 -25.32 59.65
N GLU A 383 -25.36 -26.29 59.61
CA GLU A 383 -24.27 -26.41 60.58
C GLU A 383 -22.95 -26.53 59.82
N VAL A 384 -21.95 -25.74 60.22
CA VAL A 384 -20.59 -25.82 59.67
C VAL A 384 -19.76 -26.71 60.61
N ASN A 385 -19.26 -27.82 60.09
CA ASN A 385 -18.41 -28.74 60.81
C ASN A 385 -17.00 -28.17 61.00
N LYS A 386 -16.23 -28.76 61.92
CA LYS A 386 -14.86 -28.31 62.25
C LYS A 386 -13.88 -28.36 61.06
N ASP A 387 -14.14 -29.23 60.10
CA ASP A 387 -13.36 -29.39 58.87
C ASP A 387 -13.78 -28.41 57.76
N GLY A 388 -14.82 -27.59 58.01
CA GLY A 388 -15.39 -26.64 57.05
C GLY A 388 -16.54 -27.19 56.22
N SER A 389 -16.84 -28.50 56.28
CA SER A 389 -18.01 -29.06 55.59
C SER A 389 -19.32 -28.47 56.11
N ILE A 390 -20.33 -28.34 55.25
CA ILE A 390 -21.62 -27.72 55.60
C ILE A 390 -22.71 -28.78 55.55
N LEU A 391 -23.37 -29.01 56.67
CA LEU A 391 -24.57 -29.84 56.74
C LEU A 391 -25.81 -28.97 56.58
N VAL A 392 -26.52 -29.11 55.47
CA VAL A 392 -27.77 -28.41 55.16
C VAL A 392 -28.95 -29.32 55.45
N LYS A 393 -29.86 -28.87 56.30
CA LYS A 393 -31.09 -29.57 56.69
C LYS A 393 -32.30 -28.80 56.22
N THR A 394 -33.26 -29.50 55.66
CA THR A 394 -34.47 -28.94 55.03
C THR A 394 -35.71 -29.50 55.71
N TYR A 395 -36.67 -28.62 56.00
CA TYR A 395 -37.91 -28.98 56.68
C TYR A 395 -39.10 -28.38 55.95
N HIS A 396 -40.24 -29.06 56.03
CA HIS A 396 -41.47 -28.61 55.42
C HIS A 396 -41.93 -27.30 56.06
N ARG A 397 -42.33 -26.33 55.23
CA ARG A 397 -42.80 -25.03 55.68
C ARG A 397 -44.21 -24.78 55.22
N THR A 398 -45.14 -24.69 56.17
CA THR A 398 -46.53 -24.31 55.90
C THR A 398 -46.73 -22.82 56.16
N HIS A 399 -47.79 -22.25 55.56
CA HIS A 399 -48.18 -20.85 55.75
C HIS A 399 -49.64 -20.77 56.23
N PRO A 400 -49.94 -20.99 57.52
CA PRO A 400 -51.32 -21.10 58.02
C PRO A 400 -52.19 -19.87 57.74
N ASN A 401 -51.56 -18.69 57.67
CA ASN A 401 -52.21 -17.42 57.41
C ASN A 401 -52.50 -17.17 55.91
N ALA A 402 -52.03 -18.04 55.01
CA ALA A 402 -52.35 -17.98 53.60
C ALA A 402 -53.70 -18.69 53.30
N PRO A 403 -54.36 -18.35 52.18
CA PRO A 403 -55.50 -19.12 51.68
C PRO A 403 -55.12 -20.59 51.42
N ASP A 404 -56.07 -21.53 51.53
CA ASP A 404 -55.82 -22.98 51.44
C ASP A 404 -54.96 -23.40 50.22
N PHE A 405 -55.15 -22.77 49.05
CA PHE A 405 -54.37 -23.07 47.84
C PHE A 405 -52.90 -22.61 47.89
N ALA A 406 -52.53 -21.75 48.84
CA ALA A 406 -51.22 -21.13 48.99
C ALA A 406 -50.56 -21.47 50.34
N ARG A 407 -51.16 -22.37 51.16
CA ARG A 407 -50.60 -22.76 52.46
C ARG A 407 -49.36 -23.65 52.37
N ASN A 408 -49.09 -24.21 51.20
CA ASN A 408 -48.10 -25.26 51.01
C ASN A 408 -48.40 -26.50 51.87
N ASP A 409 -49.68 -26.88 52.02
CA ASP A 409 -50.07 -28.07 52.78
C ASP A 409 -49.78 -29.35 51.96
N ILE A 410 -48.83 -30.18 52.42
CA ILE A 410 -48.48 -31.46 51.80
C ILE A 410 -49.03 -32.60 52.65
N ASN A 411 -49.78 -33.52 52.03
CA ASN A 411 -50.33 -34.68 52.74
C ASN A 411 -49.22 -35.53 53.38
N GLY A 412 -49.34 -35.80 54.68
CA GLY A 412 -48.36 -36.58 55.45
C GLY A 412 -47.16 -35.78 55.98
N TYR A 413 -47.16 -34.46 55.85
CA TYR A 413 -46.15 -33.57 56.42
C TYR A 413 -46.79 -32.47 57.26
N SER A 414 -46.24 -32.23 58.43
CA SER A 414 -46.53 -31.08 59.29
C SER A 414 -45.44 -30.02 59.14
N ASP A 415 -45.71 -28.78 59.55
CA ASP A 415 -44.69 -27.74 59.61
C ASP A 415 -43.50 -28.17 60.46
N GLY A 416 -42.30 -28.03 59.92
CA GLY A 416 -41.05 -28.46 60.57
C GLY A 416 -40.68 -29.93 60.37
N ASP A 417 -41.48 -30.74 59.67
CA ASP A 417 -41.10 -32.14 59.38
C ASP A 417 -39.94 -32.22 58.37
N PRO A 418 -38.95 -33.11 58.54
CA PRO A 418 -37.89 -33.30 57.55
C PRO A 418 -38.43 -33.70 56.18
N ILE A 419 -38.09 -32.91 55.17
CA ILE A 419 -38.51 -33.11 53.77
C ILE A 419 -37.35 -32.79 52.85
N ASP A 420 -37.22 -33.51 51.74
CA ASP A 420 -36.25 -33.16 50.70
C ASP A 420 -36.66 -31.86 49.99
N ILE A 421 -35.71 -31.26 49.26
CA ILE A 421 -35.95 -30.09 48.41
C ILE A 421 -37.10 -30.41 47.44
N PRO A 422 -38.05 -29.50 47.18
CA PRO A 422 -39.15 -29.77 46.25
C PRO A 422 -38.66 -30.16 44.85
N ASP A 423 -39.36 -31.08 44.20
CA ASP A 423 -39.03 -31.53 42.84
C ASP A 423 -39.04 -30.35 41.83
N GLY A 424 -38.12 -30.39 40.86
CA GLY A 424 -37.89 -29.31 39.90
C GLY A 424 -37.33 -28.01 40.50
N ARG A 425 -36.89 -28.02 41.77
CA ARG A 425 -36.27 -26.89 42.46
C ARG A 425 -34.91 -27.30 43.03
N PHE A 426 -34.11 -26.29 43.37
CA PHE A 426 -32.83 -26.46 44.03
C PHE A 426 -32.64 -25.41 45.13
N ILE A 427 -31.73 -25.71 46.05
CA ILE A 427 -31.16 -24.72 46.98
C ILE A 427 -29.81 -24.30 46.41
N SER A 428 -29.48 -23.01 46.46
CA SER A 428 -28.16 -22.51 46.09
C SER A 428 -27.38 -22.12 47.35
N VAL A 429 -26.25 -22.77 47.58
CA VAL A 429 -25.39 -22.52 48.74
C VAL A 429 -24.11 -21.85 48.28
N ARG A 430 -23.81 -20.68 48.82
CA ARG A 430 -22.58 -19.94 48.56
C ARG A 430 -21.50 -20.37 49.53
N VAL A 431 -20.42 -20.92 48.99
CA VAL A 431 -19.37 -21.58 49.77
C VAL A 431 -18.07 -20.81 49.73
N GLN A 432 -17.24 -20.99 50.76
CA GLN A 432 -15.86 -20.55 50.77
C GLN A 432 -14.98 -21.71 50.32
N MET A 433 -14.18 -21.50 49.27
CA MET A 433 -13.28 -22.54 48.78
C MET A 433 -11.89 -22.42 49.42
N PRO A 434 -11.21 -23.56 49.69
CA PRO A 434 -9.82 -23.56 50.13
C PRO A 434 -8.90 -22.83 49.14
N GLU A 435 -7.82 -22.21 49.63
CA GLU A 435 -6.78 -21.63 48.75
C GLU A 435 -6.14 -22.66 47.81
N GLN A 436 -6.13 -23.93 48.24
CA GLN A 436 -5.63 -25.07 47.46
C GLN A 436 -6.70 -25.71 46.58
N SER A 437 -7.87 -25.09 46.43
CA SER A 437 -8.88 -25.56 45.46
C SER A 437 -8.34 -25.45 44.03
N ILE A 438 -8.87 -26.30 43.14
CA ILE A 438 -8.45 -26.40 41.74
C ILE A 438 -8.44 -25.02 41.07
N TYR A 439 -9.52 -24.26 41.29
CA TYR A 439 -9.65 -22.90 40.78
C TYR A 439 -8.62 -21.93 41.38
N ASN A 440 -8.46 -21.87 42.70
CA ASN A 440 -7.56 -20.92 43.35
C ASN A 440 -6.08 -21.20 43.04
N VAL A 441 -5.69 -22.48 42.92
CA VAL A 441 -4.34 -22.87 42.49
C VAL A 441 -4.10 -22.44 41.04
N ARG A 442 -5.04 -22.75 40.14
CA ARG A 442 -4.96 -22.35 38.74
C ARG A 442 -4.82 -20.84 38.59
N MET A 443 -5.59 -20.05 39.35
CA MET A 443 -5.50 -18.60 39.33
C MET A 443 -4.13 -18.09 39.80
N ARG A 444 -3.60 -18.66 40.89
CA ARG A 444 -2.30 -18.27 41.45
C ARG A 444 -1.14 -18.61 40.52
N GLU A 445 -1.11 -19.82 39.97
CA GLU A 445 -0.08 -20.24 39.01
C GLU A 445 -0.07 -19.34 37.78
N MET A 446 -1.25 -18.89 37.34
CA MET A 446 -1.38 -17.92 36.25
C MET A 446 -0.88 -16.53 36.62
N GLU A 447 -1.19 -16.03 37.83
CA GLU A 447 -0.67 -14.74 38.32
C GLU A 447 0.86 -14.76 38.48
N GLU A 448 1.42 -15.86 39.01
CA GLU A 448 2.87 -16.06 39.12
C GLU A 448 3.54 -16.11 37.74
N ALA A 449 2.92 -16.79 36.76
CA ALA A 449 3.42 -16.81 35.39
C ALA A 449 3.38 -15.43 34.73
N GLN A 450 2.33 -14.63 34.96
CA GLN A 450 2.26 -13.24 34.47
C GLN A 450 3.36 -12.37 35.07
N LYS A 451 3.55 -12.46 36.39
CA LYS A 451 4.58 -11.67 37.08
C LYS A 451 5.98 -12.05 36.61
N ALA A 452 6.25 -13.35 36.43
CA ALA A 452 7.53 -13.82 35.90
C ALA A 452 7.78 -13.34 34.46
N GLU A 453 6.75 -13.33 33.61
CA GLU A 453 6.81 -12.81 32.24
C GLU A 453 7.10 -11.30 32.23
N GLU A 454 6.43 -10.54 33.11
CA GLU A 454 6.63 -9.11 33.23
C GLU A 454 8.04 -8.76 33.76
N GLU A 455 8.51 -9.46 34.79
CA GLU A 455 9.88 -9.32 35.29
C GLU A 455 10.93 -9.70 34.22
N ARG A 456 10.66 -10.73 33.40
CA ARG A 456 11.54 -11.10 32.28
C ARG A 456 11.61 -9.97 31.26
N ARG A 457 10.46 -9.41 30.87
CA ARG A 457 10.39 -8.30 29.90
C ARG A 457 11.10 -7.05 30.44
N GLN A 458 10.91 -6.71 31.71
CA GLN A 458 11.60 -5.58 32.34
C GLN A 458 13.13 -5.77 32.34
N LYS A 459 13.62 -6.96 32.70
CA LYS A 459 15.06 -7.28 32.65
C LYS A 459 15.61 -7.24 31.23
N GLU A 460 14.84 -7.69 30.24
CA GLU A 460 15.23 -7.62 28.83
C GLU A 460 15.35 -6.16 28.36
N GLU A 461 14.39 -5.31 28.71
CA GLU A 461 14.44 -3.87 28.41
C GLU A 461 15.59 -3.14 29.12
N GLU A 462 15.86 -3.46 30.39
CA GLU A 462 17.00 -2.91 31.12
C GLU A 462 18.34 -3.33 30.49
N MET A 463 18.49 -4.59 30.09
CA MET A 463 19.70 -5.04 29.38
C MET A 463 19.83 -4.36 28.02
N LYS A 464 18.76 -4.25 27.22
CA LYS A 464 18.82 -3.55 25.92
C LYS A 464 19.27 -2.09 26.09
N LYS A 465 18.78 -1.40 27.13
CA LYS A 465 19.23 -0.04 27.49
C LYS A 465 20.69 -0.01 27.92
N GLN A 466 21.16 -0.98 28.71
CA GLN A 466 22.55 -1.05 29.15
C GLN A 466 23.54 -1.27 28.00
N PHE A 467 23.14 -2.03 26.98
CA PHE A 467 23.99 -2.37 25.83
C PHE A 467 23.78 -1.46 24.60
N GLY A 468 22.90 -0.45 24.69
CA GLY A 468 22.63 0.48 23.59
C GLY A 468 22.01 -0.18 22.35
N LEU A 469 21.29 -1.29 22.56
CA LEU A 469 20.67 -2.10 21.52
C LEU A 469 19.28 -1.54 21.14
N GLY A 470 18.96 -1.55 19.84
CA GLY A 470 17.69 -1.08 19.30
C GLY A 470 16.54 -2.08 19.51
N GLU A 471 15.30 -1.67 19.19
CA GLU A 471 14.09 -2.50 19.38
C GLU A 471 14.13 -3.86 18.63
N ASN A 472 14.95 -3.98 17.58
CA ASN A 472 15.09 -5.19 16.77
C ASN A 472 16.29 -6.07 17.13
N ASP A 473 17.08 -5.68 18.12
CA ASP A 473 18.26 -6.43 18.53
C ASP A 473 17.86 -7.50 19.56
N VAL A 474 18.23 -8.75 19.27
CA VAL A 474 17.97 -9.90 20.15
C VAL A 474 19.12 -10.03 21.15
N LEU A 475 18.79 -10.10 22.44
CA LEU A 475 19.76 -10.49 23.47
C LEU A 475 20.05 -11.99 23.30
N LEU A 476 21.30 -12.30 22.93
CA LEU A 476 21.81 -13.67 22.76
C LEU A 476 21.99 -14.41 24.09
#